data_AF-A0A6A1QGY7-F1
#
_entry.id   AF-A0A6A1QGY7-F1
#
_cell.length_a   1.000
_cell.length_b   1.000
_cell.length_c   1.000
_cell.angle_alpha   90.00
_cell.angle_beta   90.00
_cell.angle_gamma   90.00
#
_symmetry.space_group_name_H-M   'P 1'
#
loop_
_entity.id
_entity.type
_entity.pdbx_description
1 polymer ?
#
loop_
_entity_poly.entity_id
_entity_poly.type
_entity_poly.pdbx_seq_one_letter_code
_entity_poly.pdbx_strand_id
1 'polypeptide(L)'
;AELGKPRERSCSLPGINFNYGLYIRGQDGGVPEAIGHWNVFKQQPTCPHELSRDYIAMNRGAVKAGLVTARENFHYRQLNDIRISDQDDRRLKKEPPSLPPNMTFGIRAR
;
A
#
# COMPACT_ATOMS: atom_id res chain seq x y z
N ALA A 1 53.21 41.15 21.75
CA ALA A 1 52.29 40.93 20.63
C ALA A 1 52.77 41.80 19.48
N GLU A 2 52.96 41.23 18.29
CA GLU A 2 53.30 42.02 17.11
C GLU A 2 52.04 42.77 16.65
N LEU A 3 52.13 44.09 16.52
CA LEU A 3 50.99 44.91 16.13
C LEU A 3 50.54 44.53 14.72
N GLY A 4 49.26 44.19 14.57
CA GLY A 4 48.64 43.84 13.29
C GLY A 4 48.72 42.36 12.89
N LYS A 5 49.38 41.49 13.67
CA LYS A 5 49.38 40.05 13.41
C LYS A 5 48.46 39.28 14.35
N PRO A 6 47.74 38.25 13.85
CA PRO A 6 46.97 37.37 14.71
C PRO A 6 47.91 36.54 15.61
N ARG A 7 47.39 36.08 16.75
CA ARG A 7 48.14 35.20 17.66
C ARG A 7 48.42 33.86 17.00
N GLU A 8 49.69 33.52 16.86
CA GLU A 8 50.12 32.22 16.34
C GLU A 8 49.78 31.09 17.32
N ARG A 9 49.41 29.91 16.79
CA ARG A 9 49.05 28.72 17.57
C ARG A 9 49.89 27.48 17.26
N SER A 10 51.03 27.63 16.57
CA SER A 10 51.98 26.55 16.29
C SER A 10 51.36 25.27 15.70
N CYS A 11 50.24 25.41 14.98
CA CYS A 11 49.54 24.29 14.35
C CYS A 11 49.92 24.20 12.87
N SER A 12 50.04 22.97 12.37
CA SER A 12 50.21 22.75 10.93
C SER A 12 48.88 23.03 10.24
N LEU A 13 48.86 24.00 9.34
CA LEU A 13 47.70 24.32 8.53
C LEU A 13 47.68 23.48 7.23
N PRO A 14 46.49 23.15 6.71
CA PRO A 14 46.34 22.67 5.34
C PRO A 14 46.98 23.64 4.32
N GLY A 15 47.42 23.11 3.17
CA GLY A 15 48.11 23.90 2.15
C GLY A 15 47.30 25.07 1.58
N ILE A 16 47.96 25.93 0.81
CA ILE A 16 47.37 27.19 0.29
C ILE A 16 46.08 27.01 -0.52
N ASN A 17 45.87 25.82 -1.10
CA ASN A 17 44.70 25.50 -1.93
C ASN A 17 43.53 24.88 -1.14
N PHE A 18 43.62 24.84 0.20
CA PHE A 18 42.57 24.30 1.05
C PHE A 18 41.51 25.36 1.37
N ASN A 19 40.25 25.02 1.10
CA ASN A 19 39.11 25.85 1.47
C ASN A 19 38.62 25.44 2.86
N TYR A 20 38.63 26.37 3.82
CA TYR A 20 38.08 26.15 5.15
C TYR A 20 36.55 26.24 5.12
N GLY A 21 35.91 25.44 5.96
CA GLY A 21 34.44 25.38 6.07
C GLY A 21 33.85 24.04 5.61
N LEU A 22 32.55 23.87 5.80
CA LEU A 22 31.82 22.69 5.38
C LEU A 22 31.37 22.84 3.93
N TYR A 23 31.89 22.00 3.04
CA TYR A 23 31.40 21.92 1.66
C TYR A 23 30.27 20.89 1.58
N ILE A 24 29.04 21.37 1.47
CA ILE A 24 27.87 20.51 1.24
C ILE A 24 27.77 20.28 -0.26
N ARG A 25 28.24 19.13 -0.73
CA ARG A 25 28.08 18.73 -2.12
C ARG A 25 26.64 18.28 -2.33
N GLY A 26 25.83 19.09 -3.02
CA GLY A 26 24.49 18.67 -3.45
C GLY A 26 24.62 17.45 -4.34
N GLN A 27 24.13 16.29 -3.86
CA GLN A 27 23.99 15.08 -4.67
C GLN A 27 22.66 15.06 -5.43
N ASP A 28 21.74 15.97 -5.06
CA ASP A 28 20.49 16.16 -5.76
C ASP A 28 20.84 16.75 -7.13
N GLY A 29 20.60 16.03 -8.23
CA GLY A 29 20.90 16.40 -9.62
C GLY A 29 20.06 17.58 -10.13
N GLY A 30 19.76 18.52 -9.24
CA GLY A 30 19.21 19.82 -9.48
C GLY A 30 17.75 19.80 -9.92
N VAL A 31 17.37 20.90 -10.56
CA VAL A 31 16.05 21.11 -11.15
C VAL A 31 15.61 19.96 -12.08
N PRO A 32 16.46 19.39 -12.97
CA PRO A 32 15.99 18.33 -13.85
C PRO A 32 15.67 17.03 -13.12
N GLU A 33 16.36 16.69 -12.03
CA GLU A 33 15.95 15.56 -11.19
C GLU A 33 14.65 15.86 -10.45
N ALA A 34 14.49 17.06 -9.89
CA ALA A 34 13.27 17.45 -9.17
C ALA A 34 12.01 17.47 -10.07
N ILE A 35 12.15 17.91 -11.32
CA ILE A 35 11.03 17.99 -12.28
C ILE A 35 10.85 16.67 -13.03
N GLY A 36 11.94 15.99 -13.40
CA GLY A 36 11.94 14.82 -14.28
C GLY A 36 11.77 13.48 -13.57
N HIS A 37 12.11 13.39 -12.27
CA HIS A 37 11.97 12.15 -11.50
C HIS A 37 10.77 12.22 -10.56
N TRP A 38 9.57 12.03 -11.11
CA TRP A 38 8.44 11.62 -10.29
C TRP A 38 8.68 10.18 -9.86
N ASN A 39 9.29 9.97 -8.70
CA ASN A 39 9.25 8.67 -8.03
C ASN A 39 7.81 8.43 -7.58
N VAL A 40 6.92 8.12 -8.54
CA VAL A 40 5.64 7.49 -8.25
C VAL A 40 6.00 6.23 -7.52
N PHE A 41 5.60 6.14 -6.25
CA PHE A 41 5.72 4.92 -5.48
C PHE A 41 5.13 3.80 -6.33
N LYS A 42 5.98 2.97 -6.92
CA LYS A 42 5.51 1.81 -7.66
C LYS A 42 4.88 0.95 -6.59
N GLN A 43 3.55 0.90 -6.59
CA GLN A 43 2.81 0.01 -5.71
C GLN A 43 3.48 -1.34 -5.84
N GLN A 44 4.12 -1.77 -4.75
CA GLN A 44 4.60 -3.13 -4.64
C GLN A 44 3.38 -3.98 -5.00
N PRO A 45 3.47 -4.89 -5.99
CA PRO A 45 2.31 -5.69 -6.35
C PRO A 45 1.80 -6.28 -5.06
N THR A 46 0.59 -5.85 -4.65
CA THR A 46 -0.01 -6.23 -3.38
C THR A 46 0.20 -7.73 -3.28
N CYS A 47 0.88 -8.17 -2.22
CA CYS A 47 1.11 -9.58 -1.93
C CYS A 47 -0.14 -10.32 -2.38
N PRO A 48 -0.05 -11.34 -3.27
CA PRO A 48 -1.23 -11.89 -3.93
C PRO A 48 -2.25 -12.18 -2.84
N HIS A 49 -3.27 -11.33 -2.77
CA HIS A 49 -4.23 -11.40 -1.68
C HIS A 49 -4.86 -12.77 -1.86
N GLU A 50 -4.69 -13.67 -0.89
CA GLU A 50 -5.34 -14.96 -0.95
C GLU A 50 -6.84 -14.69 -0.95
N LEU A 51 -7.42 -14.68 -2.15
CA LEU A 51 -8.86 -14.50 -2.34
C LEU A 51 -9.60 -15.45 -1.41
N SER A 52 -10.59 -14.93 -0.70
CA SER A 52 -11.32 -15.73 0.29
C SER A 52 -12.00 -16.92 -0.37
N ARG A 53 -11.94 -18.10 0.27
CA ARG A 53 -12.56 -19.31 -0.25
C ARG A 53 -14.08 -19.24 -0.16
N ASP A 54 -14.76 -19.61 -1.24
CA ASP A 54 -16.22 -19.73 -1.26
C ASP A 54 -16.65 -21.13 -0.77
N TYR A 55 -16.74 -21.27 0.56
CA TYR A 55 -17.21 -22.50 1.18
C TYR A 55 -18.65 -22.87 0.79
N ILE A 56 -19.49 -21.88 0.42
CA ILE A 56 -20.90 -22.15 0.06
C ILE A 56 -20.94 -22.80 -1.31
N ALA A 57 -20.22 -22.26 -2.30
CA ALA A 57 -20.11 -22.85 -3.62
C ALA A 57 -19.48 -24.25 -3.57
N MET A 58 -18.39 -24.41 -2.80
CA MET A 58 -17.74 -25.71 -2.61
C MET A 58 -18.69 -26.75 -2.01
N ASN A 59 -19.39 -26.41 -0.92
CA ASN A 59 -20.31 -27.34 -0.27
C ASN A 59 -21.49 -27.71 -1.19
N ARG A 60 -22.00 -26.73 -1.96
CA ARG A 60 -23.05 -27.00 -2.97
C ARG A 60 -22.54 -27.96 -4.06
N GLY A 61 -21.30 -27.80 -4.50
CA GLY A 61 -20.66 -28.70 -5.47
C GLY A 61 -20.46 -30.11 -4.92
N ALA A 62 -20.00 -30.22 -3.68
CA ALA A 62 -19.82 -31.51 -3.00
C ALA A 62 -21.14 -32.28 -2.89
N VAL A 63 -22.22 -31.62 -2.47
CA VAL A 63 -23.56 -32.22 -2.40
C VAL A 63 -24.05 -32.67 -3.78
N LYS A 64 -23.82 -31.86 -4.83
CA LYS A 64 -24.14 -32.26 -6.22
C LYS A 64 -23.35 -33.47 -6.70
N ALA A 65 -22.13 -33.64 -6.21
CA ALA A 65 -21.27 -34.81 -6.49
C ALA A 65 -21.62 -36.03 -5.61
N GLY A 66 -22.62 -35.94 -4.74
CA GLY A 66 -23.03 -37.02 -3.84
C GLY A 66 -22.15 -37.17 -2.60
N LEU A 67 -21.26 -36.20 -2.31
CA LEU A 67 -20.39 -36.20 -1.15
C LEU A 67 -21.11 -35.55 0.04
N VAL A 68 -21.45 -36.36 1.04
CA VAL A 68 -22.25 -35.94 2.20
C VAL A 68 -21.52 -36.12 3.52
N THR A 69 -20.41 -36.85 3.54
CA THR A 69 -19.60 -37.05 4.74
C THR A 69 -18.64 -35.88 4.97
N ALA A 70 -18.29 -35.60 6.22
CA ALA A 70 -17.33 -34.55 6.57
C ALA A 70 -15.94 -34.76 5.92
N ARG A 71 -15.45 -36.01 5.91
CA ARG A 71 -14.15 -36.37 5.31
C ARG A 71 -14.13 -36.16 3.79
N GLU A 72 -15.23 -36.49 3.13
CA GLU A 72 -15.42 -36.30 1.69
C GLU A 72 -15.46 -34.81 1.34
N ASN A 73 -16.21 -34.03 2.11
CA ASN A 73 -16.25 -32.57 1.96
C ASN A 73 -14.87 -31.93 2.14
N PHE A 74 -14.08 -32.41 3.10
CA PHE A 74 -12.70 -31.96 3.28
C PHE A 74 -11.84 -32.23 2.04
N HIS A 75 -11.91 -33.44 1.48
CA HIS A 75 -11.18 -33.80 0.25
C HIS A 75 -11.68 -32.98 -0.95
N TYR A 76 -13.00 -32.77 -1.05
CA TYR A 76 -13.59 -31.98 -2.13
C TYR A 76 -13.09 -30.54 -2.13
N ARG A 77 -12.98 -29.91 -0.96
CA ARG A 77 -12.44 -28.54 -0.81
C ARG A 77 -10.96 -28.43 -1.15
N GLN A 78 -10.18 -29.50 -0.93
CA GLN A 78 -8.76 -29.53 -1.32
C GLN A 78 -8.59 -29.64 -2.83
N LEU A 79 -9.46 -30.41 -3.50
CA LEU A 79 -9.39 -30.63 -4.95
C LEU A 79 -10.09 -29.52 -5.75
N ASN A 80 -11.08 -28.83 -5.18
CA ASN A 80 -11.89 -27.83 -5.87
C ASN A 80 -11.80 -26.47 -5.13
N ASP A 81 -10.69 -25.75 -5.34
CA ASP A 81 -10.45 -24.43 -4.72
C ASP A 81 -11.19 -23.30 -5.46
N ILE A 82 -12.46 -23.07 -5.09
CA ILE A 82 -13.28 -21.95 -5.59
C ILE A 82 -13.04 -20.71 -4.70
N ARG A 83 -12.50 -19.64 -5.29
CA ARG A 83 -12.24 -18.38 -4.57
C ARG A 83 -13.17 -17.26 -5.03
N ILE A 84 -13.58 -16.41 -4.09
CA ILE A 84 -14.39 -15.22 -4.35
C ILE A 84 -13.47 -14.16 -4.97
N SER A 85 -13.78 -13.71 -6.18
CA SER A 85 -13.03 -12.61 -6.79
C SER A 85 -13.43 -11.28 -6.12
N ASP A 86 -12.48 -10.37 -5.94
CA ASP A 86 -12.75 -9.01 -5.46
C ASP A 86 -13.73 -8.24 -6.37
N GLN A 87 -13.92 -8.68 -7.62
CA GLN A 87 -14.89 -8.07 -8.53
C GLN A 87 -16.35 -8.48 -8.23
N ASP A 88 -16.57 -9.52 -7.44
CA ASP A 88 -17.91 -10.05 -7.12
C ASP A 88 -18.57 -9.32 -5.92
N ASP A 89 -17.84 -8.40 -5.28
CA ASP A 89 -18.34 -7.45 -4.27
C ASP A 89 -19.44 -6.50 -4.78
N ARG A 90 -19.79 -6.61 -6.07
CA ARG A 90 -20.99 -5.97 -6.65
C ARG A 90 -22.27 -6.30 -5.90
N ARG A 91 -22.33 -7.41 -5.15
CA ARG A 91 -23.49 -7.73 -4.30
C ARG A 91 -23.59 -6.84 -3.05
N LEU A 92 -22.46 -6.36 -2.52
CA LEU A 92 -22.42 -5.47 -1.36
C LEU A 92 -22.51 -4.00 -1.75
N LYS A 93 -22.12 -3.64 -2.99
CA LYS A 93 -22.27 -2.29 -3.54
C LYS A 93 -23.58 -2.09 -4.30
N LYS A 94 -24.71 -2.61 -3.79
CA LYS A 94 -25.99 -2.03 -4.17
C LYS A 94 -26.02 -0.63 -3.57
N GLU A 95 -25.71 0.36 -4.41
CA GLU A 95 -25.90 1.77 -4.08
C GLU A 95 -27.28 1.91 -3.42
N PRO A 96 -27.37 2.58 -2.26
CA PRO A 96 -28.67 2.76 -1.61
C PRO A 96 -29.62 3.39 -2.64
N PRO A 97 -30.88 2.94 -2.71
CA PRO A 97 -31.83 3.50 -3.66
C PRO A 97 -31.86 5.02 -3.49
N SER A 98 -31.84 5.77 -4.58
CA SER A 98 -31.88 7.23 -4.53
C SER A 98 -33.14 7.67 -3.79
N LEU A 99 -32.97 8.30 -2.63
CA LEU A 99 -34.06 8.78 -1.78
C LEU A 99 -34.30 10.26 -2.08
N PRO A 100 -35.56 10.71 -2.21
CA PRO A 100 -35.84 12.11 -2.42
C PRO A 100 -35.46 12.95 -1.18
N PRO A 101 -35.05 14.22 -1.34
CA PRO A 101 -34.55 15.05 -0.24
C PRO A 101 -35.55 15.27 0.91
N ASN A 102 -36.84 15.07 0.66
CA ASN A 102 -37.93 15.26 1.62
C ASN A 102 -38.42 13.96 2.26
N MET A 103 -37.68 12.85 2.14
CA MET A 103 -38.09 11.59 2.74
C MET A 103 -37.94 11.61 4.26
N THR A 104 -39.01 11.29 4.98
CA THR A 104 -38.98 11.12 6.44
C THR A 104 -38.65 9.67 6.79
N PHE A 105 -37.58 9.46 7.56
CA PHE A 105 -37.20 8.15 8.08
C PHE A 105 -37.95 7.84 9.38
N GLY A 106 -38.42 6.61 9.53
CA GLY A 106 -39.09 6.14 10.75
C GLY A 106 -40.36 5.32 10.48
N ILE A 107 -40.83 4.62 11.49
CA ILE A 107 -42.10 3.88 11.45
C ILE A 107 -43.21 4.88 11.82
N ARG A 108 -44.22 5.04 10.97
CA ARG A 108 -45.39 5.89 11.27
C ARG A 108 -46.09 5.38 12.53
N ALA A 109 -46.25 6.25 13.53
CA ALA A 109 -47.18 6.00 14.63
C ALA A 109 -48.61 5.98 14.08
N ARG A 110 -49.43 5.04 14.57
CA ARG A 110 -50.83 4.88 14.16
C ARG A 110 -51.73 5.91 14.80
#